data_AF-A0A9D1ZQQ1-F1
#
_entry.id   AF-A0A9D1ZQQ1-F1
#
_cell.length_a   1.000
_cell.length_b   1.000
_cell.length_c   1.000
_cell.angle_alpha   90.00
_cell.angle_beta   90.00
_cell.angle_gamma   90.00
#
_symmetry.space_group_name_H-M   'P 1'
#
loop_
_entity.id
_entity.type
_entity.pdbx_description
1 polymer ?
#
loop_
_entity_poly.entity_id
_entity_poly.type
_entity_poly.pdbx_seq_one_letter_code
_entity_poly.pdbx_strand_id
1 'polypeptide(L)'
;MDEGTPRVKSVILLPNFYVRVNYDNDQVRFTKSELYYMETHIFQQPHLGLTTLTPGWYWIGSDIKLLDDNKFSINGTVYDGNEIYGSKVRPY
;
A
#
# COMPACT_ATOMS: atom_id res chain seq x y z
N MET A 1 1.59 -13.86 -17.89
CA MET A 1 1.80 -14.48 -16.57
C MET A 1 3.29 -14.78 -16.46
N ASP A 2 4.02 -14.00 -15.68
CA ASP A 2 5.39 -14.38 -15.31
C ASP A 2 5.29 -15.64 -14.44
N GLU A 3 5.67 -16.78 -15.01
CA GLU A 3 5.41 -18.14 -14.53
C GLU A 3 6.02 -18.47 -13.15
N GLY A 4 6.68 -17.51 -12.49
CA GLY A 4 7.32 -17.67 -11.19
C GLY A 4 6.78 -16.78 -10.07
N THR A 5 5.81 -15.90 -10.32
CA THR A 5 5.30 -15.00 -9.27
C THR A 5 4.10 -15.62 -8.56
N PRO A 6 4.15 -15.81 -7.24
CA PRO A 6 3.05 -16.43 -6.50
C PRO A 6 1.84 -15.50 -6.41
N ARG A 7 0.65 -16.05 -6.12
CA ARG A 7 -0.58 -15.25 -6.04
C ARG A 7 -0.68 -14.49 -4.72
N VAL A 8 -1.24 -13.28 -4.76
CA VAL A 8 -1.57 -12.47 -3.60
C VAL A 8 -2.69 -13.17 -2.83
N LYS A 9 -2.37 -13.57 -1.61
CA LYS A 9 -3.30 -14.26 -0.69
C LYS A 9 -4.05 -13.27 0.18
N SER A 10 -3.35 -12.26 0.71
CA SER A 10 -3.96 -11.21 1.52
C SER A 10 -3.12 -9.94 1.53
N VAL A 11 -3.79 -8.81 1.76
CA VAL A 11 -3.18 -7.49 1.79
C VAL A 11 -3.63 -6.78 3.05
N ILE A 12 -2.69 -6.11 3.72
CA ILE A 12 -2.94 -5.33 4.93
C ILE A 12 -2.26 -3.97 4.78
N LEU A 13 -3.00 -2.89 4.99
CA LEU A 13 -2.40 -1.56 5.17
C LEU A 13 -1.97 -1.41 6.63
N LEU A 14 -0.68 -1.14 6.84
CA LEU A 14 -0.11 -0.93 8.16
C LEU A 14 -0.28 0.53 8.62
N PRO A 15 -0.25 0.80 9.94
CA PRO A 15 -0.39 2.16 10.48
C PRO A 15 0.67 3.16 10.00
N ASN A 16 1.85 2.68 9.58
CA ASN A 16 2.93 3.50 9.01
C ASN A 16 2.78 3.68 7.47
N PHE A 17 1.60 3.42 6.92
CA PHE A 17 1.28 3.54 5.50
C PHE A 17 2.05 2.60 4.57
N TYR A 18 2.71 1.59 5.11
CA TYR A 18 3.21 0.48 4.31
C TYR A 18 2.10 -0.51 4.01
N VAL A 19 2.09 -1.01 2.78
CA VAL A 19 1.24 -2.14 2.38
C VAL A 19 2.04 -3.41 2.60
N ARG A 20 1.49 -4.33 3.40
CA ARG A 20 1.99 -5.69 3.54
C ARG A 20 1.19 -6.60 2.60
N VAL A 21 1.89 -7.27 1.70
CA VAL A 21 1.33 -8.24 0.76
C VAL A 21 1.81 -9.63 1.15
N ASN A 22 0.88 -10.52 1.49
CA ASN A 22 1.18 -11.93 1.75
C ASN A 22 0.84 -12.75 0.51
N TYR A 23 1.77 -13.58 0.08
CA TYR A 23 1.63 -14.46 -1.07
C TYR A 23 1.22 -15.87 -0.66
N ASP A 24 0.76 -16.68 -1.60
CA ASP A 24 0.35 -18.07 -1.38
C ASP A 24 1.51 -19.02 -1.01
N ASN A 25 2.75 -18.66 -1.34
CA ASN A 25 3.98 -19.37 -0.97
C ASN A 25 4.57 -18.94 0.38
N ASP A 26 3.76 -18.32 1.24
CA ASP A 26 4.14 -17.77 2.55
C ASP A 26 5.19 -16.65 2.53
N GLN A 27 5.59 -16.16 1.35
CA GLN A 27 6.42 -14.96 1.26
C GLN A 27 5.61 -13.71 1.59
N VAL A 28 6.31 -12.73 2.17
CA VAL A 28 5.76 -11.43 2.50
C VAL A 28 6.59 -10.35 1.82
N ARG A 29 5.92 -9.43 1.15
CA ARG A 29 6.54 -8.24 0.58
C ARG A 29 5.85 -7.00 1.11
N PHE A 30 6.58 -5.90 1.03
CA PHE A 30 6.10 -4.61 1.45
C PHE A 30 6.18 -3.65 0.28
N THR A 31 5.30 -2.66 0.26
CA THR A 31 5.43 -1.49 -0.61
C THR A 31 4.93 -0.25 0.12
N LYS A 32 5.26 0.93 -0.37
CA LYS A 32 4.72 2.18 0.16
C LYS A 32 3.34 2.41 -0.46
N SER A 33 2.34 2.68 0.37
CA SER A 33 1.03 3.08 -0.15
C SER A 33 1.07 4.49 -0.71
N GLU A 34 0.08 4.85 -1.52
CA GLU A 34 -0.11 6.23 -1.96
C GLU A 34 -0.25 7.21 -0.78
N LEU A 35 -0.85 6.76 0.34
CA LEU A 35 -0.98 7.56 1.57
C LEU A 35 0.38 7.92 2.18
N TYR A 36 1.37 7.03 2.09
CA TYR A 36 2.74 7.34 2.54
C TYR A 36 3.31 8.54 1.76
N TYR A 37 3.09 8.56 0.44
CA TYR A 37 3.56 9.67 -0.39
C TYR A 37 2.77 10.94 -0.10
N MET A 38 1.45 10.87 0.08
CA MET A 38 0.65 12.04 0.46
C MET A 38 1.15 12.65 1.78
N GLU A 39 1.34 11.85 2.83
CA GLU A 39 1.80 12.34 4.14
C GLU A 39 3.20 12.98 4.04
N THR A 40 4.13 12.33 3.36
CA THR A 40 5.49 12.87 3.21
C THR A 40 5.56 14.17 2.40
N HIS A 41 4.69 14.35 1.39
CA HIS A 41 4.62 15.58 0.60
C HIS A 41 3.92 16.73 1.34
N ILE A 42 2.98 16.42 2.22
CA ILE A 42 2.34 17.41 3.12
C ILE A 42 3.38 18.11 3.98
N PHE A 43 4.31 17.36 4.57
CA PHE A 43 5.37 17.93 5.41
C PHE A 43 6.43 18.72 4.63
N GLN A 44 6.46 18.62 3.30
CA GLN A 44 7.40 19.36 2.45
C GLN A 44 6.87 20.73 2.00
N GLN A 45 5.61 21.06 2.27
CA GLN A 45 5.03 22.37 1.94
C GLN A 45 4.84 23.23 3.20
N PRO A 46 5.83 24.05 3.60
CA PRO A 46 5.83 24.81 4.86
C PRO A 46 4.84 26.00 4.91
N HIS A 47 3.87 26.10 3.98
CA HIS A 47 3.05 27.31 3.80
C HIS A 47 1.54 27.11 3.96
N LEU A 48 1.07 25.89 4.25
CA LEU A 48 -0.35 25.65 4.53
C LEU A 48 -0.54 25.58 6.05
N GLY A 49 -0.89 26.73 6.63
CA GLY A 49 -1.04 26.91 8.07
C GLY A 49 -1.95 25.87 8.72
N LEU A 50 -1.47 25.33 9.85
CA LEU A 50 -2.10 24.83 11.10
C LEU A 50 -3.54 24.24 11.16
N THR A 51 -4.32 24.16 10.08
CA THR A 51 -5.73 23.78 10.12
C THR A 51 -6.14 22.61 9.24
N THR A 52 -5.21 21.98 8.53
CA THR A 52 -5.53 20.82 7.70
C THR A 52 -4.47 19.75 7.92
N LEU A 53 -4.91 18.49 7.93
CA LEU A 53 -4.09 17.28 7.72
C LEU A 53 -3.82 16.39 8.93
N THR A 54 -4.77 16.27 9.85
CA THR A 54 -5.18 14.90 10.23
C THR A 54 -6.33 14.51 9.33
N PRO A 55 -6.09 13.83 8.18
CA PRO A 55 -7.19 13.23 7.45
C PRO A 55 -7.89 12.24 8.39
N GLY A 56 -9.09 12.57 8.87
CA GLY A 56 -9.96 11.68 9.65
C GLY A 56 -10.31 10.37 8.93
N TRP A 57 -9.85 10.21 7.70
CA TRP A 57 -9.94 9.03 6.85
C TRP A 57 -9.05 7.87 7.35
N TYR A 58 -8.05 8.14 8.20
CA TYR A 58 -7.24 7.08 8.82
C TYR A 58 -8.07 6.13 9.71
N TRP A 59 -9.24 6.58 10.19
CA TRP A 59 -10.08 5.82 11.12
C TRP A 59 -11.21 5.04 10.44
N ILE A 60 -11.51 5.32 9.16
CA ILE A 60 -12.64 4.70 8.43
C ILE A 60 -12.28 3.28 7.94
N GLY A 61 -11.03 2.85 8.15
CA GLY A 61 -10.51 1.59 7.64
C GLY A 61 -10.13 1.71 6.17
N SER A 62 -9.23 0.85 5.72
CA SER A 62 -8.84 0.78 4.32
C SER A 62 -9.80 -0.15 3.57
N ASP A 63 -10.40 0.32 2.49
CA ASP A 63 -11.16 -0.53 1.57
C ASP A 63 -10.18 -1.31 0.71
N ILE A 64 -9.89 -2.56 1.12
CA ILE A 64 -8.96 -3.45 0.44
C ILE A 64 -9.77 -4.45 -0.38
N LYS A 65 -9.55 -4.46 -1.71
CA LYS A 65 -10.20 -5.40 -2.62
C LYS A 65 -9.14 -6.17 -3.40
N LEU A 66 -9.21 -7.50 -3.36
CA LEU A 66 -8.42 -8.34 -4.26
C LEU A 66 -9.08 -8.32 -5.64
N LEU A 67 -8.27 -8.15 -6.67
CA LEU A 67 -8.69 -8.13 -8.08
C LEU A 67 -8.12 -9.37 -8.79
N ASP A 68 -8.57 -9.61 -10.01
CA ASP A 68 -7.97 -10.62 -10.88
C ASP A 68 -6.55 -10.23 -11.30
N ASP A 69 -5.84 -11.17 -11.95
CA ASP A 69 -4.48 -10.98 -12.47
C ASP A 69 -3.43 -10.54 -11.43
N ASN A 70 -3.56 -11.02 -10.19
CA ASN A 70 -2.64 -10.74 -9.08
C ASN A 70 -2.60 -9.27 -8.65
N LYS A 71 -3.67 -8.52 -8.93
CA LYS A 71 -3.81 -7.12 -8.56
C LYS A 71 -4.68 -6.98 -7.32
N PHE A 72 -4.57 -5.83 -6.67
CA PHE A 72 -5.46 -5.46 -5.57
C PHE A 72 -5.63 -3.96 -5.53
N SER A 73 -6.71 -3.47 -4.92
CA SER A 73 -6.90 -2.05 -4.67
C SER A 73 -6.99 -1.74 -3.19
N ILE A 74 -6.48 -0.57 -2.82
CA ILE A 74 -6.60 0.01 -1.48
C ILE A 74 -7.17 1.42 -1.67
N ASN A 75 -8.36 1.68 -1.12
CA ASN A 75 -9.04 2.97 -1.23
C ASN A 75 -9.20 3.46 -2.69
N GLY A 76 -9.39 2.54 -3.64
CA GLY A 76 -9.52 2.85 -5.07
C GLY A 76 -8.20 2.88 -5.85
N THR A 77 -7.04 2.94 -5.20
CA THR A 77 -5.74 2.87 -5.85
C THR A 77 -5.40 1.41 -6.18
N VAL A 78 -5.05 1.12 -7.44
CA VAL A 78 -4.71 -0.24 -7.90
C VAL A 78 -3.20 -0.48 -7.79
N TYR A 79 -2.85 -1.65 -7.24
CA TYR A 79 -1.50 -2.13 -7.06
C TYR A 79 -1.30 -3.45 -7.80
N ASP A 80 -0.11 -3.64 -8.38
CA ASP A 80 0.29 -4.88 -9.04
C ASP A 80 1.10 -5.77 -8.08
N GLY A 81 0.53 -6.92 -7.69
CA GLY A 81 1.19 -7.87 -6.81
C GLY A 81 2.44 -8.49 -7.43
N ASN A 82 2.56 -8.54 -8.75
CA ASN A 82 3.75 -9.06 -9.42
C ASN A 82 4.91 -8.07 -9.32
N GLU A 83 4.64 -6.78 -9.55
CA GLU A 83 5.63 -5.72 -9.40
C GLU A 83 6.14 -5.64 -7.97
N ILE A 84 5.23 -5.72 -6.99
CA ILE A 84 5.59 -5.70 -5.57
C ILE A 84 6.44 -6.91 -5.18
N TYR A 85 6.23 -8.07 -5.83
CA TYR A 85 7.02 -9.27 -5.58
C TYR A 85 8.49 -9.11 -5.99
N GLY A 86 8.73 -8.45 -7.12
CA GLY A 86 10.07 -8.11 -7.60
C GLY A 86 10.76 -7.00 -6.80
N SER A 87 9.99 -6.22 -6.02
CA SER A 87 10.49 -5.07 -5.28
C SER A 87 11.09 -5.44 -3.92
N LYS A 88 12.17 -4.75 -3.53
CA LYS A 88 12.89 -4.95 -2.25
C LYS A 88 12.63 -3.81 -1.27
N VAL A 89 11.38 -3.39 -1.11
CA VAL A 89 11.02 -2.39 -0.09
C VAL A 89 11.01 -3.06 1.29
N ARG A 90 11.68 -2.41 2.26
CA ARG A 90 11.68 -2.81 3.67
C ARG A 90 10.81 -1.84 4.46
N PRO A 91 9.95 -2.33 5.39
CA PRO A 91 9.27 -1.47 6.34
C PRO A 91 10.31 -1.00 7.35
N TYR A 92 10.55 0.31 7.40
CA TYR A 92 11.43 0.94 8.37
C TYR A 92 10.60 1.90 9.20
#